data_AF-A0A2N3AF90-F1
#
_entry.id   AF-A0A2N3AF90-F1
#
_cell.length_a   1.000
_cell.length_b   1.000
_cell.length_c   1.000
_cell.angle_alpha   90.00
_cell.angle_beta   90.00
_cell.angle_gamma   90.00
#
_symmetry.space_group_name_H-M   'P 1'
#
loop_
_entity.id
_entity.type
_entity.pdbx_description
1 polymer ?
#
loop_
_entity_poly.entity_id
_entity_poly.type
_entity_poly.pdbx_seq_one_letter_code
_entity_poly.pdbx_strand_id
1 'polypeptide(L)'
;MSPNLKPLFLLSILLFASISMFAQKNDYHIENIMMSFIDMQLKIDFDLVGKHKDQAQKVNLFFIDEGLRVYKPTSIQPETDHLFQPGKGKTILWNMTEDVKRLEKTYTPILIPGDPAKYHFGPGPEVALLSLLIPGLGDYALGQTKNERIKPFIRTLGAFGFIAIGGYASRERYRGEPSYTDHGTMWSSGSWNYKFFRNDAELLIGTGVAIWVADIIWVAIRGQKNKALKKSLNSMIIEL
;
A
#
# COMPACT_ATOMS: atom_id res chain seq x y z
N MET A 1 26.21 -1.46 27.29
CA MET A 1 25.58 -0.42 26.43
C MET A 1 25.67 0.89 27.21
N SER A 2 26.39 1.89 26.72
CA SER A 2 26.69 3.08 27.52
C SER A 2 25.40 3.88 27.82
N PRO A 3 25.28 4.53 29.00
CA PRO A 3 24.08 5.27 29.40
C PRO A 3 23.73 6.42 28.45
N ASN A 4 24.67 6.88 27.62
CA ASN A 4 24.50 8.03 26.71
C ASN A 4 23.87 7.68 25.35
N LEU A 5 23.67 6.40 25.03
CA LEU A 5 23.07 5.98 23.74
C LEU A 5 21.53 6.07 23.73
N LYS A 6 20.88 6.04 24.90
CA LYS A 6 19.42 6.05 25.04
C LYS A 6 18.74 7.36 24.55
N PRO A 7 19.23 8.58 24.90
CA PRO A 7 18.57 9.81 24.46
C PRO A 7 18.71 10.05 22.96
N LEU A 8 19.83 9.65 22.35
CA LEU A 8 20.07 9.80 20.91
C LEU A 8 19.15 8.90 20.08
N PHE A 9 18.89 7.68 20.56
CA PHE A 9 17.95 6.75 19.93
C PHE A 9 16.51 7.27 20.00
N LEU A 10 16.07 7.79 21.15
CA LEU A 10 14.74 8.41 21.29
C LEU A 10 14.55 9.64 20.40
N LEU A 11 15.57 10.50 20.31
CA LEU A 11 15.54 11.67 19.43
C LEU A 11 15.43 11.27 17.95
N SER A 12 16.11 10.19 17.54
CA SER A 12 16.01 9.68 16.16
C SER A 12 14.61 9.17 15.82
N ILE A 13 13.96 8.46 16.74
CA ILE A 13 12.57 7.98 16.55
C ILE A 13 11.60 9.17 16.44
N LEU A 14 11.77 10.20 17.26
CA LEU A 14 10.95 11.41 17.23
C LEU A 14 11.14 12.22 15.93
N LEU A 15 12.37 12.32 15.43
CA LEU A 15 12.68 12.97 14.16
C LEU A 15 12.12 12.21 12.95
N PHE A 16 12.09 10.86 12.99
CA PHE A 16 11.45 10.07 11.94
C PHE A 16 9.92 10.16 11.98
N ALA A 17 9.33 10.29 13.18
CA ALA A 17 7.88 10.44 13.33
C ALA A 17 7.35 11.79 12.77
N SER A 18 8.14 12.86 12.82
CA SER A 18 7.70 14.20 12.40
C SER A 18 7.68 14.40 10.87
N ILE A 19 8.44 13.63 10.10
CA ILE A 19 8.52 13.75 8.62
C ILE A 19 7.21 13.31 7.94
N SER A 20 6.37 12.52 8.62
CA SER A 20 5.15 11.95 8.05
C SER A 20 3.99 12.96 7.89
N MET A 21 4.13 14.21 8.39
CA MET A 21 3.06 15.19 8.40
C MET A 21 3.00 16.10 7.16
N PHE A 22 3.95 16.00 6.22
CA PHE A 22 4.00 16.87 5.02
C PHE A 22 3.45 16.25 3.74
N ALA A 23 2.68 15.16 3.83
CA ALA A 23 2.00 14.62 2.65
C ALA A 23 0.99 15.65 2.12
N GLN A 24 1.34 16.33 1.03
CA GLN A 24 0.46 17.27 0.33
C GLN A 24 -0.84 16.55 -0.02
N LYS A 25 -1.93 16.98 0.63
CA LYS A 25 -3.26 16.47 0.35
C LYS A 25 -3.76 17.17 -0.91
N ASN A 26 -4.20 16.40 -1.91
CA ASN A 26 -4.91 16.97 -3.05
C ASN A 26 -6.06 17.86 -2.55
N ASP A 27 -6.26 19.01 -3.20
CA ASP A 27 -7.32 19.95 -2.81
C ASP A 27 -8.72 19.33 -2.93
N TYR A 28 -8.86 18.32 -3.79
CA TYR A 28 -10.06 17.53 -4.00
C TYR A 28 -9.76 16.04 -4.11
N HIS A 29 -10.66 15.21 -3.58
CA HIS A 29 -10.62 13.75 -3.72
C HIS A 29 -12.03 13.14 -3.65
N ILE A 30 -12.15 11.92 -4.15
CA ILE A 30 -13.43 11.19 -4.20
C ILE A 30 -13.48 10.16 -3.07
N GLU A 31 -14.61 10.03 -2.39
CA GLU A 31 -14.88 9.04 -1.36
C GLU A 31 -16.21 8.30 -1.63
N ASN A 32 -16.44 7.20 -0.90
CA ASN A 32 -17.72 6.48 -0.86
C ASN A 32 -18.32 6.13 -2.22
N ILE A 33 -17.48 5.65 -3.15
CA ILE A 33 -17.95 5.23 -4.48
C ILE A 33 -18.83 3.98 -4.33
N MET A 34 -20.08 4.08 -4.77
CA MET A 34 -21.05 2.99 -4.83
C MET A 34 -21.51 2.81 -6.27
N MET A 35 -21.61 1.55 -6.70
CA MET A 35 -22.09 1.20 -8.03
C MET A 35 -23.42 0.45 -7.92
N SER A 36 -24.37 0.81 -8.77
CA SER A 36 -25.64 0.11 -8.94
C SER A 36 -26.05 0.11 -10.40
N PHE A 37 -26.94 -0.79 -10.81
CA PHE A 37 -27.50 -0.81 -12.16
C PHE A 37 -28.95 -0.32 -12.14
N ILE A 38 -29.29 0.56 -13.07
CA ILE A 38 -30.66 1.06 -13.29
C ILE A 38 -30.92 1.04 -14.79
N ASP A 39 -31.93 0.30 -15.25
CA ASP A 39 -32.37 0.30 -16.65
C ASP A 39 -31.24 0.19 -17.68
N MET A 40 -30.30 -0.74 -17.45
CA MET A 40 -29.09 -1.00 -18.25
C MET A 40 -27.99 0.08 -18.18
N GLN A 41 -28.16 1.09 -17.35
CA GLN A 41 -27.13 2.08 -17.05
C GLN A 41 -26.39 1.70 -15.76
N LEU A 42 -25.08 1.98 -15.73
CA LEU A 42 -24.31 1.92 -14.50
C LEU A 42 -24.45 3.26 -13.78
N LYS A 43 -25.07 3.24 -12.59
CA LYS A 43 -25.14 4.37 -11.67
C LYS A 43 -23.97 4.33 -10.70
N ILE A 44 -23.18 5.40 -10.72
CA ILE A 44 -22.03 5.60 -9.85
C ILE A 44 -22.36 6.75 -8.90
N ASP A 45 -22.62 6.42 -7.64
CA ASP A 45 -22.80 7.38 -6.56
C ASP A 45 -21.46 7.63 -5.86
N PHE A 46 -21.15 8.88 -5.52
CA PHE A 46 -19.88 9.24 -4.87
C PHE A 46 -19.98 10.51 -4.03
N ASP A 47 -19.01 10.71 -3.15
CA ASP A 47 -18.81 11.94 -2.40
C ASP A 47 -17.60 12.70 -2.96
N LEU A 48 -17.78 13.97 -3.30
CA LEU A 48 -16.69 14.86 -3.70
C LEU A 48 -16.23 15.66 -2.48
N VAL A 49 -15.05 15.35 -1.97
CA VAL A 49 -14.46 16.06 -0.83
C VAL A 49 -13.47 17.09 -1.37
N GLY A 50 -13.60 18.33 -0.92
CA GLY A 50 -12.74 19.44 -1.34
C GLY A 50 -12.44 20.41 -0.21
N LYS A 51 -11.29 21.09 -0.28
CA LYS A 51 -10.92 22.16 0.66
C LYS A 51 -11.81 23.40 0.52
N HIS A 52 -12.18 23.73 -0.73
CA HIS A 52 -13.03 24.88 -1.08
C HIS A 52 -14.41 24.38 -1.52
N LYS A 53 -15.42 24.54 -0.65
CA LYS A 53 -16.78 24.02 -0.87
C LYS A 53 -17.60 24.79 -1.91
N ASP A 54 -17.16 25.99 -2.24
CA ASP A 54 -17.77 26.95 -3.17
C ASP A 54 -17.26 26.78 -4.60
N GLN A 55 -16.12 26.12 -4.77
CA GLN A 55 -15.46 25.91 -6.05
C GLN A 55 -15.88 24.56 -6.65
N ALA A 56 -16.74 24.61 -7.67
CA ALA A 56 -17.13 23.44 -8.43
C ALA A 56 -15.94 22.85 -9.20
N GLN A 57 -15.91 21.52 -9.33
CA GLN A 57 -14.86 20.79 -10.01
C GLN A 57 -15.44 19.85 -11.06
N LYS A 58 -14.76 19.77 -12.21
CA LYS A 58 -15.02 18.72 -13.20
C LYS A 58 -14.64 17.37 -12.59
N VAL A 59 -15.46 16.34 -12.81
CA VAL A 59 -15.15 14.96 -12.39
C VAL A 59 -15.14 14.08 -13.63
N ASN A 60 -13.98 13.52 -13.93
CA ASN A 60 -13.79 12.67 -15.10
C ASN A 60 -13.97 11.21 -14.68
N LEU A 61 -14.85 10.49 -15.38
CA LEU A 61 -15.02 9.05 -15.22
C LEU A 61 -14.11 8.31 -16.19
N PHE A 62 -13.39 7.32 -15.68
CA PHE A 62 -12.59 6.37 -16.42
C PHE A 62 -12.88 4.95 -15.94
N PHE A 63 -12.56 3.97 -16.77
CA PHE A 63 -12.60 2.55 -16.40
C PHE A 63 -11.24 1.91 -16.62
N ILE A 64 -10.86 1.04 -15.70
CA ILE A 64 -9.66 0.20 -15.83
C ILE A 64 -10.09 -1.24 -16.02
N ASP A 65 -9.51 -1.90 -17.03
CA ASP A 65 -9.62 -3.35 -17.19
C ASP A 65 -8.52 -4.12 -16.44
N GLU A 66 -8.61 -5.45 -16.43
CA GLU A 66 -7.61 -6.32 -15.79
C GLU A 66 -6.19 -6.15 -16.33
N GLY A 67 -6.06 -5.66 -17.57
CA GLY A 67 -4.78 -5.36 -18.23
C GLY A 67 -4.23 -3.96 -17.91
N LEU A 68 -4.84 -3.23 -16.96
CA LEU A 68 -4.50 -1.84 -16.60
C LEU A 68 -4.67 -0.84 -17.75
N ARG A 69 -5.52 -1.17 -18.73
CA ARG A 69 -5.86 -0.25 -19.82
C ARG A 69 -6.98 0.66 -19.35
N VAL A 70 -6.79 1.95 -19.56
CA VAL A 70 -7.74 2.99 -19.20
C VAL A 70 -8.66 3.28 -20.39
N TYR A 71 -9.96 3.25 -20.14
CA TYR A 71 -11.02 3.59 -21.09
C TYR A 71 -11.79 4.82 -20.59
N LYS A 72 -12.15 5.71 -21.52
CA LYS A 72 -13.00 6.86 -21.24
C LYS A 72 -14.38 6.62 -21.85
N PRO A 73 -15.46 6.58 -21.04
CA PRO A 73 -16.81 6.46 -21.56
C PRO A 73 -17.24 7.74 -22.30
N THR A 74 -18.10 7.58 -23.30
CA THR A 74 -18.67 8.66 -24.10
C THR A 74 -20.12 8.97 -23.72
N SER A 75 -20.91 7.95 -23.37
CA SER A 75 -22.32 8.12 -23.03
C SER A 75 -22.54 8.26 -21.52
N ILE A 76 -22.14 9.42 -20.96
CA ILE A 76 -22.27 9.71 -19.52
C ILE A 76 -23.25 10.87 -19.25
N GLN A 77 -23.98 10.75 -18.14
CA GLN A 77 -24.88 11.78 -17.61
C GLN A 77 -24.56 12.05 -16.13
N PRO A 78 -24.43 13.31 -15.68
CA PRO A 78 -24.38 14.49 -16.53
C PRO A 78 -23.16 14.45 -17.48
N GLU A 79 -23.20 15.28 -18.54
CA GLU A 79 -22.15 15.31 -19.55
C GLU A 79 -20.76 15.56 -18.95
N THR A 80 -19.72 15.19 -19.70
CA THR A 80 -18.32 15.24 -19.24
C THR A 80 -17.89 16.62 -18.70
N ASP A 81 -18.45 17.72 -19.21
CA ASP A 81 -18.10 19.09 -18.80
C ASP A 81 -18.90 19.61 -17.60
N HIS A 82 -19.76 18.77 -17.00
CA HIS A 82 -20.49 19.13 -15.80
C HIS A 82 -19.55 19.37 -14.61
N LEU A 83 -19.82 20.46 -13.89
CA LEU A 83 -19.06 20.85 -12.70
C LEU A 83 -19.83 20.45 -11.44
N PHE A 84 -19.21 19.63 -10.60
CA PHE A 84 -19.75 19.18 -9.32
C PHE A 84 -19.27 20.08 -8.19
N GLN A 85 -20.20 20.60 -7.39
CA GLN A 85 -19.87 21.23 -6.11
C GLN A 85 -19.47 20.17 -5.09
N PRO A 86 -18.43 20.38 -4.24
CA PRO A 86 -18.09 19.45 -3.17
C PRO A 86 -19.28 19.13 -2.26
N GLY A 87 -19.41 17.87 -1.87
CA GLY A 87 -20.54 17.37 -1.09
C GLY A 87 -20.81 15.90 -1.35
N LYS A 88 -21.83 15.38 -0.67
CA LYS A 88 -22.20 13.97 -0.70
C LYS A 88 -23.22 13.64 -1.78
N GLY A 89 -23.31 12.36 -2.15
CA GLY A 89 -24.39 11.80 -2.96
C GLY A 89 -24.43 12.37 -4.38
N LYS A 90 -23.27 12.60 -4.99
CA LYS A 90 -23.15 12.94 -6.41
C LYS A 90 -23.35 11.68 -7.23
N THR A 91 -23.87 11.83 -8.44
CA THR A 91 -24.21 10.69 -9.29
C THR A 91 -23.69 10.92 -10.71
N ILE A 92 -23.11 9.88 -11.30
CA ILE A 92 -22.90 9.76 -12.74
C ILE A 92 -23.62 8.49 -13.21
N LEU A 93 -24.41 8.60 -14.26
CA LEU A 93 -25.02 7.51 -14.99
C LEU A 93 -24.21 7.27 -16.26
N TRP A 94 -23.89 6.01 -16.55
CA TRP A 94 -23.18 5.62 -17.76
C TRP A 94 -24.02 4.62 -18.54
N ASN A 95 -24.36 4.96 -19.79
CA ASN A 95 -25.03 4.04 -20.69
C ASN A 95 -24.01 3.10 -21.35
N MET A 96 -23.78 1.96 -20.72
CA MET A 96 -22.80 0.97 -21.18
C MET A 96 -23.13 0.40 -22.57
N THR A 97 -24.41 0.37 -22.95
CA THR A 97 -24.86 -0.27 -24.19
C THR A 97 -24.44 0.51 -25.44
N GLU A 98 -24.27 1.82 -25.32
CA GLU A 98 -23.81 2.69 -26.41
C GLU A 98 -22.29 2.61 -26.58
N ASP A 99 -21.57 2.46 -25.47
CA ASP A 99 -20.12 2.56 -25.40
C ASP A 99 -19.40 1.23 -25.64
N VAL A 100 -19.94 0.13 -25.10
CA VAL A 100 -19.24 -1.14 -25.06
C VAL A 100 -20.09 -2.22 -25.73
N LYS A 101 -19.74 -2.55 -26.98
CA LYS A 101 -20.41 -3.63 -27.74
C LYS A 101 -20.26 -5.02 -27.09
N ARG A 102 -19.23 -5.22 -26.25
CA ARG A 102 -19.01 -6.46 -25.47
C ARG A 102 -18.28 -6.20 -24.15
N LEU A 103 -19.00 -6.34 -23.03
CA LEU A 103 -18.44 -6.31 -21.67
C LEU A 103 -17.83 -7.68 -21.33
N GLU A 104 -16.84 -8.14 -22.08
CA GLU A 104 -16.16 -9.42 -21.81
C GLU A 104 -15.17 -9.34 -20.63
N LYS A 105 -14.88 -8.12 -20.13
CA LYS A 105 -13.89 -7.88 -19.08
C LYS A 105 -14.50 -7.22 -17.86
N THR A 106 -13.89 -7.46 -16.71
CA THR A 106 -14.19 -6.70 -15.48
C THR A 106 -13.61 -5.29 -15.60
N TYR A 107 -14.46 -4.28 -15.39
CA TYR A 107 -14.08 -2.87 -15.38
C TYR A 107 -14.20 -2.31 -13.97
N THR A 108 -13.18 -1.58 -13.54
CA THR A 108 -13.20 -0.84 -12.27
C THR A 108 -13.30 0.66 -12.58
N PRO A 109 -14.34 1.37 -12.09
CA PRO A 109 -14.43 2.81 -12.31
C PRO A 109 -13.36 3.55 -11.51
N ILE A 110 -12.81 4.60 -12.10
CA ILE A 110 -12.01 5.61 -11.43
C ILE A 110 -12.64 6.98 -11.72
N LEU A 111 -12.84 7.73 -10.66
CA LEU A 111 -13.27 9.12 -10.72
C LEU A 111 -12.09 10.04 -10.41
N ILE A 112 -11.76 10.93 -11.35
CA ILE A 112 -10.66 11.88 -11.23
C ILE A 112 -11.21 13.31 -11.19
N PRO A 113 -11.15 14.01 -10.04
CA PRO A 113 -11.53 15.41 -9.97
C PRO A 113 -10.45 16.30 -10.61
N GLY A 114 -10.88 17.32 -11.35
CA GLY A 114 -10.01 18.29 -12.00
C GLY A 114 -9.43 17.81 -13.33
N ASP A 115 -8.17 18.14 -13.57
CA ASP A 115 -7.44 17.79 -14.80
C ASP A 115 -6.82 16.38 -14.70
N PRO A 116 -7.25 15.41 -15.53
CA PRO A 116 -6.69 14.07 -15.54
C PRO A 116 -5.17 14.02 -15.77
N ALA A 117 -4.60 14.96 -16.53
CA ALA A 117 -3.17 15.00 -16.81
C ALA A 117 -2.33 15.31 -15.56
N LYS A 118 -2.94 15.92 -14.54
CA LYS A 118 -2.30 16.25 -13.25
C LYS A 118 -2.55 15.18 -12.19
N TYR A 119 -3.35 14.15 -12.48
CA TYR A 119 -3.66 13.12 -11.51
C TYR A 119 -2.44 12.27 -11.17
N HIS A 120 -2.19 12.11 -9.87
CA HIS A 120 -1.10 11.29 -9.36
C HIS A 120 -1.64 9.93 -8.89
N PHE A 121 -1.36 8.86 -9.65
CA PHE A 121 -1.60 7.48 -9.20
C PHE A 121 -0.68 7.04 -8.05
N GLY A 122 0.27 7.90 -7.66
CA GLY A 122 1.36 7.57 -6.75
C GLY A 122 2.66 7.32 -7.52
N PRO A 123 3.77 7.16 -6.79
CA PRO A 123 5.08 6.90 -7.36
C PRO A 123 5.16 5.49 -7.98
N GLY A 124 6.20 5.26 -8.81
CA GLY A 124 6.43 4.00 -9.49
C GLY A 124 7.12 2.95 -8.60
N PRO A 125 7.60 1.83 -9.18
CA PRO A 125 8.23 0.73 -8.43
C PRO A 125 9.52 1.11 -7.71
N GLU A 126 10.13 2.25 -8.05
CA GLU A 126 11.32 2.79 -7.40
C GLU A 126 11.15 2.97 -5.88
N VAL A 127 9.92 3.17 -5.38
CA VAL A 127 9.68 3.28 -3.93
C VAL A 127 9.81 1.97 -3.17
N ALA A 128 9.92 0.83 -3.86
CA ALA A 128 10.26 -0.44 -3.23
C ALA A 128 11.66 -0.40 -2.59
N LEU A 129 12.56 0.47 -3.06
CA LEU A 129 13.86 0.71 -2.44
C LEU A 129 13.72 1.31 -1.03
N LEU A 130 12.64 2.04 -0.75
CA LEU A 130 12.36 2.51 0.62
C LEU A 130 11.99 1.33 1.53
N SER A 131 11.20 0.38 1.02
CA SER A 131 10.89 -0.87 1.74
C SER A 131 12.12 -1.76 1.93
N LEU A 132 13.14 -1.65 1.07
CA LEU A 132 14.42 -2.35 1.27
C LEU A 132 15.17 -1.83 2.51
N LEU A 133 15.09 -0.53 2.80
CA LEU A 133 15.71 0.06 3.97
C LEU A 133 14.90 -0.21 5.24
N ILE A 134 13.59 0.00 5.18
CA ILE A 134 12.68 -0.16 6.31
C ILE A 134 11.39 -0.82 5.81
N PRO A 135 11.02 -2.02 6.32
CA PRO A 135 9.79 -2.69 5.89
C PRO A 135 8.58 -1.79 6.15
N GLY A 136 7.69 -1.67 5.17
CA GLY A 136 6.49 -0.82 5.20
C GLY A 136 6.69 0.62 4.75
N LEU A 137 7.94 1.11 4.60
CA LEU A 137 8.19 2.51 4.25
C LEU A 137 7.77 2.86 2.82
N GLY A 138 7.97 1.93 1.88
CA GLY A 138 7.54 2.13 0.49
C GLY A 138 6.02 2.25 0.36
N ASP A 139 5.25 1.56 1.20
CA ASP A 139 3.78 1.62 1.18
C ASP A 139 3.25 2.98 1.66
N TYR A 140 3.97 3.64 2.58
CA TYR A 140 3.68 5.04 2.95
C TYR A 140 3.86 5.99 1.75
N ALA A 141 4.91 5.79 0.97
CA ALA A 141 5.16 6.61 -0.22
C ALA A 141 4.11 6.40 -1.33
N LEU A 142 3.46 5.22 -1.37
CA LEU A 142 2.37 4.94 -2.31
C LEU A 142 1.07 5.69 -1.97
N GLY A 143 0.94 6.30 -0.78
CA GLY A 143 -0.14 7.24 -0.45
C GLY A 143 -1.53 6.65 -0.18
N GLN A 144 -1.69 5.32 -0.22
CA GLN A 144 -2.99 4.63 -0.06
C GLN A 144 -3.20 3.93 1.31
N THR A 145 -2.40 4.28 2.30
CA THR A 145 -2.35 3.56 3.60
C THR A 145 -3.66 3.61 4.42
N LYS A 146 -4.56 4.56 4.15
CA LYS A 146 -5.81 4.73 4.90
C LYS A 146 -6.78 3.55 4.76
N ASN A 147 -6.84 2.93 3.58
CA ASN A 147 -7.83 1.88 3.30
C ASN A 147 -7.26 0.46 3.44
N GLU A 148 -5.99 0.32 3.81
CA GLU A 148 -5.39 -0.99 4.01
C GLU A 148 -5.82 -1.65 5.32
N ARG A 149 -6.12 -2.95 5.25
CA ARG A 149 -6.42 -3.80 6.42
C ARG A 149 -5.22 -3.90 7.36
N ILE A 150 -4.02 -4.10 6.82
CA ILE A 150 -2.78 -4.16 7.58
C ILE A 150 -1.99 -2.89 7.29
N LYS A 151 -1.96 -1.99 8.28
CA LYS A 151 -1.22 -0.74 8.19
C LYS A 151 0.28 -0.99 8.03
N PRO A 152 1.02 -0.17 7.28
CA PRO A 152 2.43 -0.46 7.01
C PRO A 152 3.29 -0.53 8.28
N PHE A 153 3.02 0.31 9.30
CA PHE A 153 3.72 0.24 10.59
C PHE A 153 3.57 -1.11 11.30
N ILE A 154 2.45 -1.83 11.11
CA ILE A 154 2.25 -3.16 11.70
C ILE A 154 3.21 -4.16 11.05
N ARG A 155 3.45 -4.04 9.74
CA ARG A 155 4.44 -4.87 9.03
C ARG A 155 5.85 -4.55 9.49
N THR A 156 6.16 -3.26 9.69
CA THR A 156 7.45 -2.82 10.24
C THR A 156 7.70 -3.42 11.63
N LEU A 157 6.73 -3.27 12.54
CA LEU A 157 6.79 -3.82 13.89
C LEU A 157 6.86 -5.34 13.89
N GLY A 158 6.11 -6.00 13.01
CA GLY A 158 6.15 -7.46 12.85
C GLY A 158 7.53 -7.92 12.41
N ALA A 159 8.06 -7.38 11.31
CA ALA A 159 9.36 -7.77 10.77
C ALA A 159 10.50 -7.56 11.80
N PHE A 160 10.62 -6.37 12.37
CA PHE A 160 11.66 -6.09 13.36
C PHE A 160 11.42 -6.79 14.70
N GLY A 161 10.17 -6.96 15.13
CA GLY A 161 9.82 -7.69 16.34
C GLY A 161 10.26 -9.15 16.26
N PHE A 162 9.94 -9.83 15.17
CA PHE A 162 10.37 -11.20 14.92
C PHE A 162 11.89 -11.34 14.84
N ILE A 163 12.57 -10.43 14.12
CA ILE A 163 14.04 -10.42 14.04
C ILE A 163 14.66 -10.17 15.42
N ALA A 164 14.13 -9.23 16.20
CA ALA A 164 14.65 -8.89 17.53
C ALA A 164 14.47 -10.04 18.53
N ILE A 165 13.28 -10.64 18.60
CA ILE A 165 13.02 -11.79 19.48
C ILE A 165 13.85 -13.00 19.03
N GLY A 166 14.00 -13.24 17.73
CA GLY A 166 14.85 -14.29 17.21
C GLY A 166 16.33 -14.06 17.48
N GLY A 167 16.82 -12.82 17.38
CA GLY A 167 18.18 -12.44 17.76
C GLY A 167 18.43 -12.59 19.27
N TYR A 168 17.42 -12.27 20.09
CA TYR A 168 17.46 -12.54 21.53
C TYR A 168 17.53 -14.05 21.83
N ALA A 169 16.66 -14.85 21.21
CA ALA A 169 16.69 -16.31 21.34
C ALA A 169 18.04 -16.89 20.88
N SER A 170 18.62 -16.37 19.79
CA SER A 170 19.93 -16.80 19.30
C SER A 170 21.06 -16.50 20.28
N ARG A 171 20.97 -15.41 21.05
CA ARG A 171 22.00 -15.02 22.03
C ARG A 171 21.92 -15.83 23.31
N GLU A 172 20.70 -16.13 23.76
CA GLU A 172 20.44 -16.94 24.95
C GLU A 172 20.59 -18.45 24.69
N ARG A 173 20.91 -18.84 23.45
CA ARG A 173 21.31 -20.21 23.14
C ARG A 173 22.69 -20.49 23.71
N TYR A 174 22.70 -21.14 24.85
CA TYR A 174 23.90 -21.78 25.37
C TYR A 174 23.93 -23.22 24.87
N ARG A 175 25.12 -23.66 24.43
CA ARG A 175 25.42 -25.09 24.38
C ARG A 175 25.56 -25.52 25.82
N GLY A 176 24.84 -26.56 26.25
CA GLY A 176 25.14 -27.19 27.53
C GLY A 176 26.64 -27.46 27.62
N GLU A 177 27.24 -27.30 28.80
CA GLU A 177 28.61 -27.74 28.97
C GLU A 177 28.68 -29.24 28.59
N PRO A 178 29.69 -29.65 27.81
CA PRO A 178 29.88 -31.06 27.50
C PRO A 178 30.07 -31.80 28.83
N SER A 179 29.13 -32.68 29.18
CA SER A 179 29.25 -33.49 30.39
C SER A 179 30.08 -34.74 30.09
N TYR A 180 31.08 -35.00 30.91
CA TYR A 180 31.84 -36.25 30.87
C TYR A 180 30.92 -37.38 31.34
N THR A 181 30.81 -38.44 30.55
CA THR A 181 30.26 -39.71 31.04
C THR A 181 31.34 -40.38 31.90
N ASP A 182 30.95 -41.03 33.00
CA ASP A 182 31.84 -41.69 33.99
C ASP A 182 32.77 -42.77 33.39
N HIS A 183 32.62 -43.07 32.10
CA HIS A 183 33.38 -44.09 31.37
C HIS A 183 34.42 -43.54 30.39
N GLY A 184 34.71 -42.24 30.42
CA GLY A 184 35.83 -41.65 29.64
C GLY A 184 35.69 -41.71 28.12
N THR A 185 34.55 -42.18 27.60
CA THR A 185 34.29 -42.28 26.17
C THR A 185 33.01 -41.53 25.78
N MET A 186 33.21 -40.68 24.77
CA MET A 186 32.29 -39.76 24.09
C MET A 186 31.94 -38.45 24.81
N TRP A 187 32.42 -37.38 24.19
CA TRP A 187 31.86 -36.04 24.25
C TRP A 187 30.39 -36.11 23.82
N SER A 188 29.46 -36.01 24.77
CA SER A 188 28.10 -35.61 24.42
C SER A 188 28.15 -34.11 24.10
N SER A 189 28.00 -33.73 22.83
CA SER A 189 27.85 -32.33 22.47
C SER A 189 26.65 -31.78 23.24
N GLY A 190 26.87 -30.77 24.07
CA GLY A 190 25.80 -30.21 24.90
C GLY A 190 24.56 -29.92 24.07
N SER A 191 23.39 -30.35 24.55
CA SER A 191 22.13 -30.08 23.88
C SER A 191 21.93 -28.58 23.78
N TRP A 192 21.51 -28.12 22.60
CA TRP A 192 21.07 -26.73 22.44
C TRP A 192 19.93 -26.44 23.41
N ASN A 193 20.12 -25.44 24.28
CA ASN A 193 19.03 -24.95 25.10
C ASN A 193 18.24 -23.91 24.31
N TYR A 194 17.06 -24.30 23.83
CA TYR A 194 16.14 -23.41 23.13
C TYR A 194 15.28 -22.65 24.14
N LYS A 195 15.01 -21.37 23.88
CA LYS A 195 14.29 -20.52 24.83
C LYS A 195 12.79 -20.76 24.79
N PHE A 196 12.24 -20.91 23.58
CA PHE A 196 10.80 -21.05 23.35
C PHE A 196 10.44 -22.43 22.78
N PHE A 197 11.14 -22.84 21.73
CA PHE A 197 10.93 -24.13 21.04
C PHE A 197 12.13 -24.46 20.16
N ARG A 198 12.22 -25.71 19.69
CA ARG A 198 13.32 -26.15 18.82
C ARG A 198 13.39 -25.28 17.55
N ASN A 199 14.56 -24.70 17.29
CA ASN A 199 14.84 -23.77 16.20
C ASN A 199 14.09 -22.42 16.29
N ASP A 200 13.76 -21.98 17.51
CA ASP A 200 13.10 -20.68 17.77
C ASP A 200 13.76 -19.48 17.09
N ALA A 201 15.07 -19.28 17.27
CA ALA A 201 15.80 -18.18 16.65
C ALA A 201 15.70 -18.19 15.12
N GLU A 202 15.95 -19.32 14.45
CA GLU A 202 15.89 -19.41 13.00
C GLU A 202 14.48 -19.16 12.49
N LEU A 203 13.46 -19.73 13.14
CA LEU A 203 12.07 -19.56 12.74
C LEU A 203 11.60 -18.12 12.93
N LEU A 204 11.97 -17.46 14.04
CA LEU A 204 11.62 -16.07 14.30
C LEU A 204 12.36 -15.11 13.35
N ILE A 205 13.68 -15.25 13.20
CA ILE A 205 14.46 -14.42 12.26
C ILE A 205 13.95 -14.64 10.83
N GLY A 206 13.79 -15.90 10.41
CA GLY A 206 13.30 -16.28 9.10
C GLY A 206 11.92 -15.70 8.80
N THR A 207 11.01 -15.73 9.77
CA THR A 207 9.67 -15.12 9.65
C THR A 207 9.76 -13.61 9.47
N GLY A 208 10.58 -12.92 10.27
CA GLY A 208 10.74 -11.47 10.16
C GLY A 208 11.36 -11.06 8.82
N VAL A 209 12.36 -11.79 8.32
CA VAL A 209 12.94 -11.59 6.98
C VAL A 209 11.91 -11.87 5.89
N ALA A 210 11.09 -12.92 6.02
CA ALA A 210 10.05 -13.24 5.05
C ALA A 210 8.98 -12.12 4.96
N ILE A 211 8.54 -11.57 6.10
CA ILE A 211 7.62 -10.42 6.13
C ILE A 211 8.24 -9.22 5.41
N TRP A 212 9.53 -8.96 5.64
CA TRP A 212 10.25 -7.86 5.01
C TRP A 212 10.32 -8.03 3.49
N VAL A 213 10.76 -9.19 3.00
CA VAL A 213 10.82 -9.48 1.56
C VAL A 213 9.44 -9.40 0.91
N ALA A 214 8.41 -9.91 1.57
CA ALA A 214 7.03 -9.83 1.08
C ALA A 214 6.57 -8.37 0.92
N ASP A 215 6.92 -7.48 1.86
CA ASP A 215 6.61 -6.05 1.75
C ASP A 215 7.32 -5.38 0.55
N ILE A 216 8.59 -5.69 0.30
CA ILE A 216 9.33 -5.17 -0.86
C ILE A 216 8.65 -5.58 -2.16
N ILE A 217 8.33 -6.87 -2.31
CA ILE A 217 7.66 -7.41 -3.50
C ILE A 217 6.29 -6.75 -3.69
N TRP A 218 5.52 -6.60 -2.60
CA TRP A 218 4.20 -5.97 -2.62
C TRP A 218 4.26 -4.52 -3.13
N VAL A 219 5.18 -3.72 -2.57
CA VAL A 219 5.38 -2.33 -2.99
C VAL A 219 5.86 -2.25 -4.44
N ALA A 220 6.76 -3.15 -4.87
CA ALA A 220 7.23 -3.19 -6.26
C ALA A 220 6.09 -3.48 -7.24
N ILE A 221 5.24 -4.48 -6.95
CA ILE A 221 4.08 -4.83 -7.79
C ILE A 221 3.11 -3.64 -7.87
N ARG A 222 2.80 -3.00 -6.75
CA ARG A 222 1.92 -1.83 -6.73
C ARG A 222 2.50 -0.64 -7.48
N GLY A 223 3.78 -0.34 -7.30
CA GLY A 223 4.45 0.71 -8.04
C GLY A 223 4.46 0.45 -9.55
N GLN A 224 4.64 -0.81 -9.98
CA GLN A 224 4.48 -1.18 -11.40
C GLN A 224 3.07 -0.91 -11.91
N LYS A 225 2.03 -1.24 -11.14
CA LYS A 225 0.63 -0.94 -11.48
C LYS A 225 0.40 0.56 -11.63
N ASN A 226 0.86 1.37 -10.67
CA ASN A 226 0.73 2.83 -10.74
C ASN A 226 1.42 3.42 -11.98
N LYS A 227 2.62 2.93 -12.31
CA LYS A 227 3.36 3.34 -13.50
C LYS A 227 2.61 2.98 -14.79
N ALA A 228 2.05 1.77 -14.87
CA ALA A 228 1.27 1.32 -16.01
C ALA A 228 -0.01 2.15 -16.19
N LEU A 229 -0.74 2.42 -15.10
CA LEU A 229 -1.93 3.26 -15.10
C LEU A 229 -1.63 4.69 -15.53
N LYS A 230 -0.56 5.29 -15.00
CA LYS A 230 -0.12 6.62 -15.44
C LYS A 230 0.19 6.65 -16.93
N LYS A 231 0.89 5.63 -17.45
CA LYS A 231 1.20 5.53 -18.88
C LYS A 231 -0.08 5.40 -19.72
N SER A 232 -1.02 4.54 -19.32
CA SER A 232 -2.27 4.32 -20.05
C SER A 232 -3.20 5.52 -19.99
N LEU A 233 -3.26 6.24 -18.86
CA LEU A 233 -4.04 7.47 -18.75
C LEU A 233 -3.47 8.54 -19.69
N ASN A 234 -2.14 8.73 -19.66
CA ASN A 234 -1.48 9.72 -20.51
C ASN A 234 -1.64 9.41 -22.01
N SER A 235 -1.54 8.14 -22.43
CA SER A 235 -1.75 7.80 -23.85
C SER A 235 -3.17 8.13 -24.31
N MET A 236 -4.17 7.84 -23.48
CA MET A 236 -5.57 8.14 -23.81
C MET A 236 -5.86 9.65 -23.82
N ILE A 237 -5.23 10.45 -22.95
CA ILE A 237 -5.38 11.91 -22.98
C ILE A 237 -4.80 12.51 -24.27
N ILE A 238 -3.73 11.93 -24.84
CA ILE A 238 -3.10 12.42 -26.07
C ILE A 238 -3.94 12.09 -27.32
N GLU A 239 -4.77 11.04 -27.27
CA GLU A 239 -5.62 10.61 -28.38
C GLU A 239 -6.92 11.42 -28.51
N LEU A 240 -7.25 12.26 -27.51
CA LEU A 240 -8.42 13.14 -27.47
C LEU A 240 -8.11 14.54 -27.97
#